data_AF-A0A7K4M4I0-F1
#
_entry.id   AF-A0A7K4M4I0-F1
#
_cell.length_a   1.000
_cell.length_b   1.000
_cell.length_c   1.000
_cell.angle_alpha   90.00
_cell.angle_beta   90.00
_cell.angle_gamma   90.00
#
_symmetry.space_group_name_H-M   'P 1'
#
loop_
_entity.id
_entity.type
_entity.pdbx_description
1 polymer ?
#
loop_
_entity_poly.entity_id
_entity_poly.type
_entity_poly.pdbx_seq_one_letter_code
_entity_poly.pdbx_strand_id
1 'polypeptide(L)' 'RLCRFLGQDLGEEAVASVVRNASFASMRDNPMCNSVLLPSDIMDQTKGQFLRKGICGDWKNHFTVTQSETF' A
#
# COMPACT_ATOMS: atom_id res chain seq x y z
N ARG A 1 -1.77 12.47 -14.00
CA ARG A 1 -0.43 13.05 -13.69
C ARG A 1 0.70 12.12 -14.15
N LEU A 2 0.77 10.89 -13.64
CA LEU A 2 1.83 9.94 -14.00
C LEU A 2 1.85 9.58 -15.49
N CYS A 3 0.71 9.27 -16.12
CA CYS A 3 0.68 8.96 -17.56
C CYS A 3 1.29 10.10 -18.39
N ARG A 4 0.88 11.34 -18.13
CA ARG A 4 1.42 12.54 -18.78
C ARG A 4 2.93 12.73 -18.55
N PHE A 5 3.41 12.46 -17.34
CA PHE A 5 4.85 12.51 -17.01
C PHE A 5 5.64 11.45 -17.79
N LEU A 6 5.08 10.26 -17.97
CA LEU A 6 5.68 9.16 -18.71
C LEU A 6 5.46 9.25 -20.23
N GLY A 7 4.82 10.31 -20.73
CA GLY A 7 4.44 10.44 -22.14
C GLY A 7 3.45 9.38 -22.61
N GLN A 8 2.69 8.77 -21.70
CA GLN A 8 1.69 7.74 -22.00
C GLN A 8 0.31 8.38 -22.13
N ASP A 9 -0.37 8.07 -23.23
CA ASP A 9 -1.78 8.40 -23.42
C ASP A 9 -2.62 7.13 -23.24
N LEU A 10 -3.35 7.08 -22.13
CA LEU A 10 -4.19 5.94 -21.77
C LEU A 10 -5.64 6.38 -21.79
N GLY A 11 -6.49 5.59 -22.45
CA GLY A 11 -7.94 5.79 -22.39
C GLY A 11 -8.49 5.65 -20.97
N GLU A 12 -9.67 6.22 -20.74
CA GLU A 12 -10.31 6.26 -19.41
C GLU A 12 -10.48 4.86 -18.79
N GLU A 13 -10.88 3.87 -19.57
CA GLU A 13 -11.01 2.48 -19.12
C GLU A 13 -9.68 1.88 -18.64
N ALA A 14 -8.58 2.17 -19.34
CA ALA A 14 -7.26 1.71 -18.95
C ALA A 14 -6.83 2.38 -17.63
N VAL A 15 -7.08 3.69 -17.48
CA VAL A 15 -6.81 4.42 -16.24
C VAL A 15 -7.66 3.89 -15.09
N ALA A 16 -8.96 3.65 -15.31
CA ALA A 16 -9.86 3.08 -14.31
C ALA A 16 -9.41 1.69 -13.86
N SER A 17 -8.96 0.86 -14.81
CA SER A 17 -8.37 -0.44 -14.51
C SER A 17 -7.11 -0.32 -13.64
N VAL A 18 -6.21 0.62 -13.94
CA VAL A 18 -5.02 0.89 -13.11
C VAL A 18 -5.43 1.31 -11.69
N VAL A 19 -6.37 2.25 -11.55
CA VAL A 19 -6.85 2.73 -10.25
C VAL A 19 -7.41 1.58 -9.41
N ARG A 20 -8.24 0.71 -9.99
CA ARG A 20 -8.80 -0.46 -9.30
C ARG A 20 -7.71 -1.43 -8.86
N ASN A 21 -6.77 -1.75 -9.73
CA ASN A 21 -5.69 -2.72 -9.43
C ASN A 21 -4.66 -2.16 -8.45
N ALA A 22 -4.41 -0.85 -8.46
CA ALA A 22 -3.52 -0.17 -7.52
C ALA A 22 -4.21 0.17 -6.17
N SER A 23 -5.48 -0.16 -6.00
CA SER A 23 -6.15 0.01 -4.71
C SER A 23 -5.53 -0.89 -3.64
N PHE A 24 -5.53 -0.43 -2.39
CA PHE A 24 -4.95 -1.19 -1.28
C PHE A 24 -5.57 -2.59 -1.14
N ALA A 25 -6.90 -2.71 -1.29
CA ALA A 25 -7.59 -3.99 -1.22
C ALA A 25 -7.10 -4.95 -2.31
N SER A 26 -7.07 -4.50 -3.57
CA SER A 26 -6.57 -5.30 -4.69
C SER A 26 -5.12 -5.74 -4.50
N MET A 27 -4.25 -4.84 -4.05
CA MET A 27 -2.83 -5.15 -3.85
C MET A 27 -2.61 -6.10 -2.66
N ARG A 28 -3.36 -5.94 -1.57
CA ARG A 28 -3.30 -6.81 -0.39
C ARG A 28 -3.67 -8.25 -0.73
N ASP A 29 -4.65 -8.44 -1.60
CA ASP A 29 -5.13 -9.77 -1.95
C ASP A 29 -4.33 -10.41 -3.10
N ASN A 30 -3.43 -9.65 -3.75
CA ASN A 30 -2.55 -10.13 -4.82
C ASN A 30 -1.21 -10.70 -4.25
N PRO A 31 -0.93 -12.01 -4.39
CA PRO A 31 0.31 -12.63 -3.91
C PRO A 31 1.60 -12.01 -4.48
N MET A 32 1.52 -11.44 -5.69
CA MET A 32 2.66 -10.77 -6.34
C MET A 32 2.97 -9.39 -5.77
N CYS A 33 2.08 -8.83 -4.95
CA CYS A 33 2.23 -7.49 -4.36
C CYS A 33 2.30 -7.51 -2.83
N ASN A 34 1.65 -8.47 -2.17
CA ASN A 34 1.52 -8.51 -0.72
C ASN A 34 2.71 -9.16 0.02
N SER A 35 3.74 -9.59 -0.73
CA SER A 35 4.96 -10.21 -0.20
C SER A 35 4.78 -11.56 0.50
N VAL A 36 3.66 -12.27 0.27
CA VAL A 36 3.45 -13.63 0.84
C VAL A 36 4.41 -14.67 0.24
N LEU A 37 4.96 -14.38 -0.94
CA LEU A 37 5.90 -15.28 -1.63
C LEU A 37 7.34 -15.16 -1.11
N LEU A 38 7.62 -14.22 -0.19
CA LEU A 38 8.92 -14.12 0.44
C LEU A 38 9.10 -15.23 1.49
N PRO A 39 10.31 -15.80 1.62
CA PRO A 39 10.66 -16.69 2.73
C PRO A 39 10.38 -16.06 4.11
N SER A 40 9.93 -16.87 5.07
CA SER A 40 9.51 -16.41 6.40
C SER A 40 10.66 -15.89 7.27
N ASP A 41 11.89 -16.29 6.98
CA ASP A 41 13.11 -15.75 7.59
C ASP A 41 13.41 -14.31 7.11
N ILE A 42 12.91 -13.92 5.94
CA ILE A 42 12.96 -12.54 5.43
C ILE A 42 11.73 -11.74 5.90
N MET A 43 10.54 -12.31 5.79
CA MET A 43 9.28 -11.66 6.18
C MET A 43 8.29 -12.67 6.77
N ASP A 44 8.20 -12.70 8.10
CA ASP A 44 7.24 -13.53 8.82
C ASP A 44 5.84 -12.87 8.86
N GLN A 45 5.04 -13.15 7.83
CA GLN A 45 3.69 -12.61 7.68
C GLN A 45 2.70 -13.09 8.76
N THR A 46 3.07 -14.07 9.61
CA THR A 46 2.23 -14.54 10.72
C THR A 46 2.25 -13.58 11.91
N LYS A 47 3.33 -12.80 12.06
CA LYS A 47 3.48 -11.78 13.11
C LYS A 47 2.88 -10.44 12.70
N GLY A 48 2.76 -10.20 11.40
CA GLY A 48 2.17 -8.99 10.85
C GLY A 48 2.22 -9.02 9.33
N GLN A 49 1.19 -8.49 8.70
CA GLN A 49 1.13 -8.44 7.24
C GLN A 49 1.88 -7.22 6.70
N PHE A 50 2.57 -7.38 5.56
CA PHE A 50 3.29 -6.28 4.90
C PHE A 50 2.32 -5.13 4.53
N LEU A 51 1.20 -5.46 3.89
CA LEU A 51 0.11 -4.53 3.60
C LEU A 51 -0.89 -4.51 4.77
N ARG A 52 -0.53 -3.81 5.86
CA ARG A 52 -1.24 -3.85 7.15
C ARG A 52 -2.61 -3.15 7.21
N LYS A 53 -2.66 -1.83 6.95
CA LYS A 53 -3.91 -1.02 7.04
C LYS A 53 -4.17 -0.15 5.82
N GLY A 54 -3.12 0.42 5.21
CA GLY A 54 -3.28 1.25 4.00
C GLY A 54 -4.07 2.54 4.19
N ILE A 55 -4.01 3.15 5.38
CA ILE A 55 -4.76 4.38 5.71
C ILE A 55 -3.83 5.52 6.14
N CYS A 56 -4.23 6.75 5.84
CA CYS A 56 -3.54 7.95 6.32
C CYS A 56 -3.89 8.20 7.79
N GLY A 57 -2.90 8.63 8.58
CA GLY A 57 -3.13 9.11 9.96
C GLY A 57 -3.15 8.03 11.05
N ASP A 58 -2.89 6.76 10.73
CA ASP A 58 -2.87 5.69 11.75
C ASP A 58 -1.78 5.88 12.83
N TRP A 59 -0.80 6.75 12.59
CA TRP A 59 0.19 7.15 13.59
C TRP A 59 -0.47 7.73 14.86
N LYS A 60 -1.64 8.38 14.74
CA LYS A 60 -2.41 8.91 15.88
C LYS A 60 -2.89 7.82 16.84
N ASN A 61 -2.99 6.57 16.38
CA ASN A 61 -3.36 5.43 17.22
C ASN A 61 -2.15 4.79 17.93
N HIS A 62 -0.93 5.28 17.66
CA HIS A 62 0.31 4.70 18.18
C HIS A 62 1.05 5.69 19.08
N PHE A 63 1.03 6.98 18.73
CA PHE A 63 1.70 8.02 19.49
C PHE A 63 0.89 8.39 20.71
N THR A 64 1.55 8.48 21.87
CA THR A 64 0.99 9.22 23.00
C THR A 64 1.00 10.72 22.69
N VAL A 65 0.21 11.50 23.44
CA VAL A 65 0.20 12.97 23.30
C VAL A 65 1.61 13.54 23.44
N THR A 66 2.34 13.14 24.49
CA THR A 66 3.73 13.59 24.72
C THR A 66 4.66 13.26 23.56
N GLN A 67 4.57 12.05 22.99
CA GLN A 67 5.39 11.68 21.83
C GLN A 67 5.04 12.51 20.59
N SER A 68 3.74 12.76 20.36
CA SER A 68 3.28 13.57 19.23
C SER A 68 3.65 15.04 19.35
N GLU A 69 3.74 15.58 20.57
CA GLU A 69 4.15 16.97 20.80
C GLU A 69 5.68 17.15 20.65
N THR A 70 6.44 16.07 20.84
CA THR A 70 7.91 16.10 20.78
C THR A 70 8.46 15.83 19.38
N PHE A 71 7.78 15.04 18.55
CA PHE A 71 8.18 14.67 17.19
C PHE A 71 7.95 15.81 16.18
#